data_AF-A0A1G0YT60-F1
#
_entry.id   AF-A0A1G0YT60-F1
#
_cell.length_a   1.000
_cell.length_b   1.000
_cell.length_c   1.000
_cell.angle_alpha   90.00
_cell.angle_beta   90.00
_cell.angle_gamma   90.00
#
_symmetry.space_group_name_H-M   'P 1'
#
loop_
_entity.id
_entity.type
_entity.pdbx_description
1 polymer ?
#
loop_
_entity_poly.entity_id
_entity_poly.type
_entity_poly.pdbx_seq_one_letter_code
_entity_poly.pdbx_strand_id
1 'polypeptide(L)'
;MYVRVSRQVPGGNIESTEIAAAVTSGTMNNLFIGKTGVFFTPDGDEWDAQTVDFIKQPVSFSEALRMPFGLLGDFIRRQSERFTTTRYKELESSIEKGLIQPQSATSAPVIAAPPQSQNNPGAPQQHSAAWNGSILMLGGGVGVAALGSSFAFITNMLSKVSPWSIMAVIAGVLLLIGGPVVIAAAVKLHRRNLGVFIEACGWSINAPMRLTRSMGLLFTCEPELPADVSRRRFELTRLLLKQHEISGHPHRKTFWVLAVLLAGLVLGFWLARALALDTRIIEFFKL
;
A
#
# COMPACT_ATOMS: atom_id res chain seq x y z
N MET A 1 -24.95 7.17 9.80
CA MET A 1 -24.95 5.70 9.77
C MET A 1 -26.38 5.25 9.95
N TYR A 2 -26.87 4.42 9.06
CA TYR A 2 -28.20 3.81 9.13
C TYR A 2 -28.10 2.53 9.94
N VAL A 3 -28.92 2.45 10.98
CA VAL A 3 -28.90 1.38 11.95
C VAL A 3 -30.31 0.82 12.07
N ARG A 4 -30.43 -0.48 11.93
CA ARG A 4 -31.65 -1.20 12.27
C ARG A 4 -31.56 -1.54 13.75
N VAL A 5 -32.54 -1.10 14.52
CA VAL A 5 -32.71 -1.48 15.92
C VAL A 5 -33.82 -2.50 16.03
N SER A 6 -33.62 -3.53 16.83
CA SER A 6 -34.60 -4.57 17.10
C SER A 6 -34.67 -4.90 18.59
N ARG A 7 -35.87 -5.15 19.10
CA ARG A 7 -36.10 -5.57 20.49
C ARG A 7 -37.08 -6.74 20.51
N GLN A 8 -36.86 -7.68 21.41
CA GLN A 8 -37.85 -8.71 21.73
C GLN A 8 -38.82 -8.17 22.78
N VAL A 9 -40.09 -8.11 22.41
CA VAL A 9 -41.16 -7.71 23.33
C VAL A 9 -41.63 -8.93 24.13
N PRO A 10 -41.99 -8.77 25.43
CA PRO A 10 -42.63 -9.82 26.21
C PRO A 10 -43.89 -10.32 25.49
N GLY A 11 -43.81 -11.48 24.83
CA GLY A 11 -44.82 -11.95 23.87
C GLY A 11 -44.23 -12.61 22.62
N GLY A 12 -42.90 -12.55 22.42
CA GLY A 12 -42.21 -13.24 21.33
C GLY A 12 -42.22 -12.51 20.00
N ASN A 13 -42.86 -11.33 19.93
CA ASN A 13 -42.79 -10.45 18.77
C ASN A 13 -41.47 -9.67 18.75
N ILE A 14 -40.90 -9.55 17.56
CA ILE A 14 -39.70 -8.75 17.31
C ILE A 14 -40.16 -7.42 16.72
N GLU A 15 -40.00 -6.35 17.49
CA GLU A 15 -40.18 -5.00 16.99
C GLU A 15 -38.87 -4.52 16.38
N SER A 16 -38.94 -3.93 15.18
CA SER A 16 -37.77 -3.37 14.52
C SER A 16 -38.07 -1.98 13.98
N THR A 17 -37.09 -1.10 14.05
CA THR A 17 -37.17 0.28 13.55
C THR A 17 -35.82 0.67 12.96
N GLU A 18 -35.84 1.58 12.00
CA GLU A 18 -34.61 2.09 11.38
C GLU A 18 -34.34 3.51 11.89
N ILE A 19 -33.12 3.75 12.35
CA ILE A 19 -32.68 5.02 12.88
C ILE A 19 -31.41 5.50 12.18
N ALA A 20 -31.26 6.82 12.07
CA ALA A 20 -30.05 7.45 11.58
C ALA A 20 -29.21 7.92 12.78
N ALA A 21 -28.03 7.32 12.97
CA ALA A 21 -27.08 7.70 13.99
C ALA A 21 -25.90 8.48 13.39
N ALA A 22 -25.58 9.64 13.95
CA ALA A 22 -24.39 10.41 13.58
C ALA A 22 -23.19 9.99 14.44
N VAL A 23 -22.07 9.65 13.79
CA VAL A 23 -20.81 9.36 14.49
C VAL A 23 -20.01 10.65 14.56
N THR A 24 -19.84 11.20 15.76
CA THR A 24 -19.31 12.56 15.96
C THR A 24 -17.91 12.61 16.54
N SER A 25 -17.45 11.54 17.19
CA SER A 25 -16.06 11.34 17.65
C SER A 25 -15.62 9.88 17.52
N GLY A 26 -14.32 9.61 17.70
CA GLY A 26 -13.73 8.28 17.60
C GLY A 26 -13.07 8.00 16.24
N THR A 27 -13.23 6.76 15.76
CA THR A 27 -12.61 6.27 14.52
C THR A 27 -13.63 5.51 13.66
N MET A 28 -13.67 5.80 12.36
CA MET A 28 -14.56 5.14 11.40
C MET A 28 -14.03 3.77 10.95
N ASN A 29 -12.76 3.45 11.22
CA ASN A 29 -12.11 2.21 10.77
C ASN A 29 -12.72 0.92 11.32
N ASN A 30 -13.36 0.96 12.49
CA ASN A 30 -13.99 -0.20 13.10
C ASN A 30 -15.50 -0.26 12.85
N LEU A 31 -16.02 0.52 11.90
CA LEU A 31 -17.42 0.50 11.51
C LEU A 31 -17.54 -0.15 10.13
N PHE A 32 -18.41 -1.14 10.02
CA PHE A 32 -18.67 -1.90 8.81
C PHE A 32 -20.12 -2.36 8.81
N ILE A 33 -20.64 -2.64 7.62
CA ILE A 33 -22.01 -3.15 7.44
C ILE A 33 -22.14 -4.49 8.16
N GLY A 34 -23.23 -4.69 8.90
CA GLY A 34 -23.49 -5.88 9.70
C GLY A 34 -22.86 -5.86 11.09
N LYS A 35 -22.11 -4.81 11.46
CA LYS A 35 -21.60 -4.65 12.82
C LYS A 35 -22.77 -4.48 13.80
N THR A 36 -22.77 -5.30 14.85
CA THR A 36 -23.71 -5.24 15.96
C THR A 36 -23.30 -4.19 17.00
N GLY A 37 -24.28 -3.66 17.71
CA GLY A 37 -24.13 -2.72 18.80
C GLY A 37 -25.40 -2.73 19.67
N VAL A 38 -25.42 -1.86 20.67
CA VAL A 38 -26.58 -1.66 21.55
C VAL A 38 -26.99 -0.21 21.44
N PHE A 39 -28.29 0.04 21.34
CA PHE A 39 -28.89 1.36 21.36
C PHE A 39 -29.76 1.51 22.61
N PHE A 40 -29.56 2.60 23.33
CA PHE A 40 -30.34 2.95 24.51
C PHE A 40 -31.27 4.10 24.17
N THR A 41 -32.58 3.90 24.37
CA THR A 41 -33.57 4.97 24.27
C THR A 41 -33.46 5.90 25.49
N PRO A 42 -33.85 7.19 25.40
CA PRO A 42 -33.90 8.07 26.58
C PRO A 42 -34.71 7.51 27.76
N ASP A 43 -35.69 6.65 27.47
CA ASP A 43 -36.52 5.95 28.46
C ASP A 43 -35.78 4.80 29.18
N GLY A 44 -34.53 4.51 28.80
CA GLY A 44 -33.70 3.45 29.38
C GLY A 44 -33.87 2.06 28.76
N ASP A 45 -34.72 1.93 27.74
CA ASP A 45 -34.92 0.68 27.02
C ASP A 45 -33.71 0.31 26.14
N GLU A 46 -33.35 -0.97 26.16
CA GLU A 46 -32.25 -1.54 25.37
C GLU A 46 -32.75 -2.11 24.04
N TRP A 47 -32.03 -1.81 22.97
CA TRP A 47 -32.29 -2.30 21.63
C TRP A 47 -31.03 -2.89 21.00
N ASP A 48 -31.16 -4.04 20.35
CA ASP A 48 -30.09 -4.62 19.55
C ASP A 48 -29.95 -3.81 18.26
N ALA A 49 -28.79 -3.22 18.05
CA ALA A 49 -28.49 -2.38 16.90
C ALA A 49 -27.63 -3.13 15.88
N GLN A 50 -28.00 -3.08 14.60
CA GLN A 50 -27.20 -3.58 13.50
C GLN A 50 -26.98 -2.49 12.45
N THR A 51 -25.72 -2.31 12.06
CA THR A 51 -25.33 -1.36 11.02
C THR A 51 -25.82 -1.84 9.65
N VAL A 52 -26.74 -1.12 9.02
CA VAL A 52 -27.24 -1.47 7.67
C VAL A 52 -26.39 -0.79 6.60
N ASP A 53 -26.15 0.51 6.75
CA ASP A 53 -25.35 1.29 5.80
C ASP A 53 -24.68 2.47 6.48
N PHE A 54 -23.55 2.95 5.95
CA PHE A 54 -22.90 4.14 6.46
C PHE A 54 -22.05 4.83 5.39
N ILE A 55 -22.06 6.17 5.45
CA ILE A 55 -21.21 7.00 4.61
C ILE A 55 -19.89 7.23 5.35
N LYS A 56 -18.77 6.75 4.80
CA LYS A 56 -17.45 6.88 5.41
C LYS A 56 -16.90 8.31 5.23
N GLN A 57 -17.06 9.13 6.25
CA GLN A 57 -16.45 10.46 6.34
C GLN A 57 -15.48 10.50 7.53
N PRO A 58 -14.37 11.26 7.45
CA PRO A 58 -13.45 11.36 8.58
C PRO A 58 -14.12 12.06 9.77
N VAL A 59 -14.03 11.44 10.94
CA VAL A 59 -14.69 11.95 12.16
C VAL A 59 -13.70 12.72 13.04
N SER A 60 -12.40 12.40 12.95
CA SER A 60 -11.33 13.09 13.70
C SER A 60 -10.26 13.69 12.79
N PHE A 61 -9.56 14.71 13.29
CA PHE A 61 -8.44 15.34 12.57
C PHE A 61 -7.31 14.36 12.28
N SER A 62 -6.93 13.53 13.26
CA SER A 62 -5.92 12.49 13.07
C SER A 62 -6.33 11.44 12.03
N GLU A 63 -7.62 11.14 11.91
CA GLU A 63 -8.14 10.24 10.87
C GLU A 63 -8.12 10.93 9.50
N ALA A 64 -8.55 12.19 9.41
CA ALA A 64 -8.49 13.00 8.20
C ALA A 64 -7.06 13.11 7.65
N LEU A 65 -6.06 13.27 8.53
CA LEU A 65 -4.64 13.31 8.15
C LEU A 65 -4.13 11.96 7.63
N ARG A 66 -4.62 10.82 8.15
CA ARG A 66 -4.13 9.48 7.79
C ARG A 66 -4.83 8.88 6.57
N MET A 67 -6.08 9.25 6.33
CA MET A 67 -6.88 8.82 5.17
C MET A 67 -6.15 8.93 3.82
N PRO A 68 -5.51 10.05 3.44
CA PRO A 68 -4.81 10.15 2.15
C PRO A 68 -3.66 9.14 2.01
N PHE A 69 -2.95 8.86 3.10
CA PHE A 69 -1.88 7.85 3.11
C PHE A 69 -2.42 6.43 3.04
N GLY A 70 -3.59 6.17 3.65
CA GLY A 70 -4.31 4.90 3.48
C GLY A 70 -4.67 4.65 2.01
N LEU A 71 -5.24 5.66 1.34
CA LEU A 71 -5.58 5.59 -0.08
C LEU A 71 -4.34 5.38 -0.97
N LEU A 72 -3.22 6.02 -0.64
CA LEU A 72 -1.95 5.81 -1.33
C LEU A 72 -1.42 4.38 -1.13
N GLY A 73 -1.49 3.85 0.09
CA GLY A 73 -1.15 2.46 0.39
C GLY A 73 -2.01 1.47 -0.40
N ASP A 74 -3.31 1.72 -0.49
CA ASP A 74 -4.23 0.92 -1.32
C ASP A 74 -3.88 1.02 -2.81
N PHE A 75 -3.49 2.20 -3.30
CA PHE A 75 -3.04 2.37 -4.68
C PHE A 75 -1.74 1.58 -4.96
N ILE A 76 -0.74 1.71 -4.10
CA ILE A 76 0.53 0.96 -4.22
C ILE A 76 0.26 -0.54 -4.14
N ARG A 77 -0.62 -0.98 -3.23
CA ARG A 77 -1.05 -2.37 -3.11
C ARG A 77 -1.69 -2.85 -4.42
N ARG A 78 -2.65 -2.11 -4.97
CA ARG A 78 -3.30 -2.45 -6.25
C ARG A 78 -2.30 -2.49 -7.40
N GLN A 79 -1.31 -1.59 -7.43
CA GLN A 79 -0.24 -1.63 -8.42
C GLN A 79 0.62 -2.88 -8.24
N SER A 80 1.02 -3.20 -7.02
CA SER A 80 1.80 -4.41 -6.73
C SER A 80 1.03 -5.69 -7.11
N GLU A 81 -0.25 -5.79 -6.77
CA GLU A 81 -1.12 -6.90 -7.15
C GLU A 81 -1.24 -7.02 -8.68
N ARG A 82 -1.33 -5.90 -9.41
CA ARG A 82 -1.29 -5.88 -10.88
C ARG A 82 0.04 -6.37 -11.42
N PHE A 83 1.16 -5.84 -10.94
CA PHE A 83 2.48 -6.28 -11.38
C PHE A 83 2.71 -7.76 -11.09
N THR A 84 2.30 -8.25 -9.93
CA THR A 84 2.42 -9.66 -9.55
C THR A 84 1.55 -10.54 -10.45
N THR A 85 0.26 -10.21 -10.65
CA THR A 85 -0.64 -11.00 -11.49
C THR A 85 -0.27 -10.99 -12.97
N THR A 86 0.20 -9.86 -13.51
CA THR A 86 0.69 -9.77 -14.90
C THR A 86 1.98 -10.56 -15.08
N ARG A 87 2.92 -10.49 -14.13
CA ARG A 87 4.18 -11.26 -14.20
C ARG A 87 3.95 -12.75 -14.04
N TYR A 88 3.05 -13.20 -13.17
CA TYR A 88 2.69 -14.62 -13.09
C TYR A 88 2.07 -15.12 -14.40
N LYS A 89 1.18 -14.35 -15.03
CA LYS A 89 0.59 -14.71 -16.33
C LYS A 89 1.62 -14.71 -17.48
N GLU A 90 2.53 -13.74 -17.50
CA GLU A 90 3.64 -13.71 -18.48
C GLU A 90 4.58 -14.91 -18.28
N LEU A 91 4.91 -15.24 -17.04
CA LEU A 91 5.74 -16.40 -16.69
C LEU A 91 5.06 -17.72 -17.03
N GLU A 92 3.79 -17.88 -16.73
CA GLU A 92 3.01 -19.07 -17.09
C GLU A 92 2.95 -19.23 -18.62
N SER A 93 2.68 -18.16 -19.36
CA SER A 93 2.70 -18.19 -20.83
C SER A 93 4.09 -18.44 -21.42
N SER A 94 5.17 -18.04 -20.73
CA SER A 94 6.55 -18.27 -21.15
C SER A 94 7.04 -19.67 -20.80
N ILE A 95 6.53 -20.24 -19.71
CA ILE A 95 6.79 -21.63 -19.30
C ILE A 95 6.00 -22.59 -20.20
N GLU A 96 4.74 -22.29 -20.51
CA GLU A 96 3.90 -23.07 -21.44
C GLU A 96 4.47 -23.04 -22.87
N LYS A 97 4.98 -21.88 -23.32
CA LYS A 97 5.72 -21.77 -24.60
C LYS A 97 7.11 -22.39 -24.54
N GLY A 98 7.74 -22.45 -23.37
CA GLY A 98 9.05 -23.07 -23.16
C GLY A 98 9.00 -24.60 -23.02
N LEU A 99 7.86 -25.18 -22.65
CA LEU A 99 7.68 -26.63 -22.51
C LEU A 99 7.29 -27.33 -23.83
N ILE A 100 6.87 -26.59 -24.86
CA ILE A 100 6.31 -27.17 -26.10
C ILE A 100 7.18 -26.95 -27.35
N GLN A 101 8.23 -26.10 -27.35
CA GLN A 101 9.01 -25.92 -28.58
C GLN A 101 10.52 -25.69 -28.35
N PRO A 102 11.40 -26.61 -28.82
CA PRO A 102 12.75 -26.25 -29.18
C PRO A 102 12.73 -25.49 -30.52
N GLN A 103 13.45 -24.37 -30.58
CA GLN A 103 13.78 -23.58 -31.78
C GLN A 103 12.63 -22.85 -32.50
N SER A 104 12.69 -21.52 -32.53
CA SER A 104 12.83 -20.71 -33.76
C SER A 104 12.73 -19.21 -33.44
N ALA A 105 13.62 -18.45 -34.06
CA ALA A 105 13.78 -17.01 -33.93
C ALA A 105 12.80 -16.21 -34.81
N THR A 106 12.88 -14.87 -34.67
CA THR A 106 12.32 -13.78 -35.51
C THR A 106 10.86 -13.41 -35.14
N SER A 107 10.46 -12.16 -34.87
CA SER A 107 10.98 -10.83 -35.20
C SER A 107 10.35 -9.79 -34.25
N ALA A 108 11.09 -8.73 -33.87
CA ALA A 108 10.51 -7.50 -33.33
C ALA A 108 10.94 -6.31 -34.21
N PRO A 109 10.06 -5.31 -34.45
CA PRO A 109 10.25 -4.30 -35.47
C PRO A 109 11.21 -3.19 -35.03
N VAL A 110 11.96 -2.69 -36.00
CA VAL A 110 12.91 -1.58 -35.90
C VAL A 110 12.14 -0.27 -36.08
N ILE A 111 12.29 0.69 -35.16
CA ILE A 111 11.86 2.08 -35.36
C ILE A 111 13.09 2.90 -35.77
N ALA A 112 12.93 3.57 -36.90
CA ALA A 112 13.96 4.30 -37.65
C ALA A 112 14.41 5.62 -36.99
N ALA A 113 15.65 5.99 -37.30
CA ALA A 113 16.28 7.28 -37.05
C ALA A 113 15.86 8.36 -38.09
N PRO A 114 16.28 9.62 -37.88
CA PRO A 114 16.82 10.45 -38.96
C PRO A 114 18.20 11.09 -38.62
N PRO A 115 18.93 11.66 -39.63
CA PRO A 115 20.35 11.38 -39.86
C PRO A 115 21.29 12.61 -39.89
N GLN A 116 22.62 12.40 -39.98
CA GLN A 116 23.56 13.30 -40.68
C GLN A 116 24.96 12.67 -41.00
N SER A 117 25.30 12.68 -42.30
CA SER A 117 26.59 12.75 -43.07
C SER A 117 27.97 12.64 -42.35
N GLN A 118 29.12 12.20 -42.92
CA GLN A 118 29.57 11.73 -44.26
C GLN A 118 31.11 11.43 -44.23
N ASN A 119 31.61 10.64 -45.21
CA ASN A 119 33.00 10.39 -45.69
C ASN A 119 33.76 9.09 -45.34
N ASN A 120 33.61 8.06 -46.21
CA ASN A 120 34.60 7.40 -47.12
C ASN A 120 36.01 6.94 -46.65
N PRO A 121 36.70 6.00 -47.36
CA PRO A 121 36.32 4.64 -47.79
C PRO A 121 37.47 3.59 -47.63
N GLY A 122 37.16 2.27 -47.66
CA GLY A 122 38.18 1.22 -47.82
C GLY A 122 37.66 -0.19 -47.56
N ALA A 123 37.47 -0.98 -48.62
CA ALA A 123 37.08 -2.40 -48.60
C ALA A 123 38.32 -3.31 -48.89
N PRO A 124 38.27 -4.66 -48.94
CA PRO A 124 37.11 -5.56 -48.81
C PRO A 124 37.34 -6.89 -48.02
N GLN A 125 36.25 -7.67 -47.91
CA GLN A 125 36.14 -9.14 -47.94
C GLN A 125 35.54 -9.84 -46.69
N GLN A 126 34.24 -10.16 -46.88
CA GLN A 126 33.56 -11.44 -46.66
C GLN A 126 34.28 -12.52 -45.84
N HIS A 127 33.59 -13.09 -44.84
CA HIS A 127 33.25 -14.52 -44.81
C HIS A 127 32.14 -14.82 -43.79
N SER A 128 31.12 -15.51 -44.31
CA SER A 128 30.45 -16.67 -43.71
C SER A 128 29.64 -16.49 -42.43
N ALA A 129 28.32 -16.58 -42.61
CA ALA A 129 27.40 -17.06 -41.61
C ALA A 129 27.91 -18.38 -41.01
N ALA A 130 28.35 -18.33 -39.75
CA ALA A 130 28.57 -19.50 -38.92
C ALA A 130 27.67 -19.38 -37.68
N TRP A 131 26.70 -20.29 -37.63
CA TRP A 131 25.76 -20.55 -36.55
C TRP A 131 26.50 -21.08 -35.30
N ASN A 132 27.20 -20.22 -34.57
CA ASN A 132 27.83 -20.59 -33.30
C ASN A 132 27.44 -19.56 -32.24
N GLY A 133 26.65 -19.95 -31.22
CA GLY A 133 26.55 -19.42 -29.84
C GLY A 133 26.41 -17.90 -29.53
N SER A 134 26.76 -17.01 -30.44
CA SER A 134 27.07 -15.60 -30.14
C SER A 134 25.86 -14.69 -30.12
N ILE A 135 24.73 -15.09 -30.74
CA ILE A 135 23.52 -14.25 -30.79
C ILE A 135 22.78 -14.20 -29.45
N LEU A 136 22.84 -15.27 -28.63
CA LEU A 136 22.31 -15.24 -27.27
C LEU A 136 23.20 -14.42 -26.31
N MET A 137 24.51 -14.37 -26.57
CA MET A 137 25.45 -13.57 -25.78
C MET A 137 25.45 -12.10 -26.20
N LEU A 138 25.19 -11.80 -27.48
CA LEU A 138 24.99 -10.43 -27.97
C LEU A 138 23.61 -9.88 -27.54
N GLY A 139 22.56 -10.70 -27.48
CA GLY A 139 21.25 -10.29 -26.99
C GLY A 139 21.17 -10.19 -25.46
N GLY A 140 21.74 -11.16 -24.73
CA GLY A 140 21.76 -11.18 -23.27
C GLY A 140 22.82 -10.28 -22.65
N GLY A 141 24.00 -10.19 -23.26
CA GLY A 141 25.12 -9.38 -22.79
C GLY A 141 24.93 -7.89 -23.01
N VAL A 142 24.29 -7.46 -24.11
CA VAL A 142 24.00 -6.04 -24.35
C VAL A 142 22.89 -5.54 -23.40
N GLY A 143 21.90 -6.37 -23.09
CA GLY A 143 20.90 -6.06 -22.06
C GLY A 143 21.51 -5.92 -20.67
N VAL A 144 22.37 -6.84 -20.27
CA VAL A 144 23.06 -6.81 -18.97
C VAL A 144 24.10 -5.68 -18.90
N ALA A 145 24.82 -5.38 -19.98
CA ALA A 145 25.75 -4.25 -20.06
C ALA A 145 25.03 -2.89 -20.05
N ALA A 146 23.88 -2.77 -20.71
CA ALA A 146 23.04 -1.55 -20.67
C ALA A 146 22.39 -1.33 -19.29
N LEU A 147 22.02 -2.42 -18.59
CA LEU A 147 21.57 -2.35 -17.21
C LEU A 147 22.74 -1.99 -16.27
N GLY A 148 23.93 -2.54 -16.53
CA GLY A 148 25.17 -2.21 -15.80
C GLY A 148 25.58 -0.75 -15.95
N SER A 149 25.49 -0.18 -17.16
CA SER A 149 25.79 1.24 -17.41
C SER A 149 24.75 2.16 -16.78
N SER A 150 23.47 1.80 -16.82
CA SER A 150 22.40 2.55 -16.14
C SER A 150 22.58 2.55 -14.63
N PHE A 151 22.93 1.41 -14.04
CA PHE A 151 23.19 1.27 -12.61
C PHE A 151 24.47 2.00 -12.18
N ALA A 152 25.54 1.92 -12.99
CA ALA A 152 26.77 2.68 -12.77
C ALA A 152 26.52 4.19 -12.85
N PHE A 153 25.70 4.65 -13.79
CA PHE A 153 25.32 6.06 -13.90
C PHE A 153 24.50 6.54 -12.70
N ILE A 154 23.51 5.74 -12.24
CA ILE A 154 22.70 6.04 -11.06
C ILE A 154 23.56 6.12 -9.80
N THR A 155 24.48 5.18 -9.60
CA THR A 155 25.37 5.16 -8.42
C THR A 155 26.39 6.31 -8.44
N ASN A 156 26.91 6.68 -9.61
CA ASN A 156 27.84 7.79 -9.75
C ASN A 156 27.13 9.14 -9.52
N MET A 157 25.89 9.30 -9.99
CA MET A 157 25.04 10.46 -9.66
C MET A 157 24.66 10.49 -8.18
N LEU A 158 24.36 9.33 -7.58
CA LEU A 158 24.02 9.20 -6.16
C LEU A 158 25.20 9.59 -5.25
N SER A 159 26.44 9.31 -5.67
CA SER A 159 27.66 9.66 -4.91
C SER A 159 27.94 11.16 -4.86
N LYS A 160 27.41 11.93 -5.82
CA LYS A 160 27.61 13.39 -5.91
C LYS A 160 26.53 14.19 -5.20
N VAL A 161 25.41 13.56 -4.84
CA VAL A 161 24.26 14.21 -4.21
C VAL A 161 24.25 13.86 -2.73
N SER A 162 24.11 14.88 -1.86
CA SER A 162 23.98 14.61 -0.43
C SER A 162 22.74 13.74 -0.18
N PRO A 163 22.81 12.70 0.67
CA PRO A 163 21.64 11.88 1.01
C PRO A 163 20.46 12.72 1.52
N TRP A 164 20.76 13.85 2.15
CA TRP A 164 19.77 14.80 2.63
C TRP A 164 19.01 15.51 1.51
N SER A 165 19.68 15.87 0.41
CA SER A 165 19.05 16.47 -0.76
C SER A 165 18.07 15.49 -1.43
N ILE A 166 18.40 14.20 -1.46
CA ILE A 166 17.53 13.16 -2.00
C ILE A 166 16.28 13.00 -1.12
N MET A 167 16.46 12.94 0.21
CA MET A 167 15.34 12.93 1.16
C MET A 167 14.48 14.19 1.04
N ALA A 168 15.08 15.37 0.86
CA ALA A 168 14.36 16.63 0.68
C ALA A 168 13.55 16.66 -0.62
N VAL A 169 14.09 16.16 -1.73
CA VAL A 169 13.36 16.04 -3.01
C VAL A 169 12.20 15.07 -2.87
N ILE A 170 12.40 13.91 -2.26
CA ILE A 170 11.33 12.93 -2.01
C ILE A 170 10.24 13.54 -1.12
N ALA A 171 10.62 14.20 -0.02
CA ALA A 171 9.69 14.88 0.86
C ALA A 171 8.93 16.01 0.14
N GLY A 172 9.61 16.77 -0.71
CA GLY A 172 9.02 17.84 -1.53
C GLY A 172 7.97 17.31 -2.50
N VAL A 173 8.27 16.22 -3.21
CA VAL A 173 7.31 15.54 -4.10
C VAL A 173 6.11 15.00 -3.30
N LEU A 174 6.37 14.36 -2.16
CA LEU A 174 5.31 13.83 -1.29
C LEU A 174 4.41 14.95 -0.76
N LEU A 175 4.97 16.11 -0.41
CA LEU A 175 4.22 17.27 0.07
C LEU A 175 3.44 17.95 -1.06
N LEU A 176 4.03 18.05 -2.26
CA LEU A 176 3.36 18.63 -3.43
C LEU A 176 2.11 17.82 -3.81
N ILE A 177 2.19 16.49 -3.78
CA ILE A 177 1.08 15.60 -4.12
C ILE A 177 0.13 15.42 -2.93
N GLY A 178 0.65 15.19 -1.72
CA GLY A 178 -0.12 14.86 -0.53
C GLY A 178 -0.70 16.08 0.21
N GLY A 179 -0.02 17.22 0.16
CA GLY A 179 -0.42 18.47 0.80
C GLY A 179 -1.83 18.92 0.42
N PRO A 180 -2.20 19.01 -0.88
CA PRO A 180 -3.55 19.36 -1.30
C PRO A 180 -4.62 18.42 -0.73
N VAL A 181 -4.33 17.12 -0.66
CA VAL A 181 -5.28 16.12 -0.14
C VAL A 181 -5.51 16.30 1.36
N VAL A 182 -4.43 16.53 2.11
CA VAL A 182 -4.49 16.82 3.55
C VAL A 182 -5.27 18.10 3.82
N ILE A 183 -5.01 19.17 3.05
CA ILE A 183 -5.71 20.45 3.17
C ILE A 183 -7.20 20.26 2.87
N ALA A 184 -7.55 19.55 1.79
CA ALA A 184 -8.94 19.28 1.44
C ALA A 184 -9.67 18.50 2.55
N ALA A 185 -9.01 17.50 3.15
CA ALA A 185 -9.56 16.74 4.28
C ALA A 185 -9.75 17.61 5.53
N ALA A 186 -8.80 18.50 5.84
CA ALA A 186 -8.90 19.45 6.94
C ALA A 186 -10.05 20.45 6.75
N VAL A 187 -10.20 21.00 5.53
CA VAL A 187 -11.30 21.92 5.20
C VAL A 187 -12.66 21.22 5.34
N LYS A 188 -12.79 19.98 4.84
CA LYS A 188 -14.01 19.18 5.01
C LYS A 188 -14.36 18.98 6.49
N LEU A 189 -13.37 18.72 7.33
CA LEU A 189 -13.58 18.53 8.77
C LEU A 189 -14.00 19.83 9.48
N HIS A 190 -13.42 20.97 9.10
CA HIS A 190 -13.75 22.29 9.66
C HIS A 190 -15.14 22.78 9.25
N ARG A 191 -15.65 22.35 8.09
CA ARG A 191 -16.95 22.77 7.55
C ARG A 191 -18.12 21.86 7.97
N ARG A 192 -17.90 20.87 8.85
CA ARG A 192 -18.98 19.97 9.32
C ARG A 192 -20.03 20.75 10.10
N ASN A 193 -21.31 20.56 9.76
CA ASN A 193 -22.45 21.22 10.39
C ASN A 193 -23.53 20.18 10.72
N LEU A 194 -23.96 20.13 11.99
CA LEU A 194 -25.06 19.28 12.45
C LEU A 194 -26.43 19.88 12.16
N GLY A 195 -26.52 21.18 11.91
CA GLY A 195 -27.78 21.86 11.59
C GLY A 195 -28.51 21.18 10.43
N VAL A 196 -27.78 20.83 9.38
CA VAL A 196 -28.33 20.11 8.20
C VAL A 196 -28.92 18.74 8.56
N PHE A 197 -28.30 18.02 9.52
CA PHE A 197 -28.84 16.73 9.97
C PHE A 197 -30.13 16.92 10.76
N ILE A 198 -30.21 17.96 11.59
CA ILE A 198 -31.38 18.22 12.42
C ILE A 198 -32.53 18.81 11.59
N GLU A 199 -32.22 19.65 10.60
CA GLU A 199 -33.16 20.08 9.55
C GLU A 199 -33.74 18.90 8.77
N ALA A 200 -32.90 17.91 8.42
CA ALA A 200 -33.38 16.68 7.79
C ALA A 200 -34.28 15.84 8.72
N CYS A 201 -34.15 15.97 10.04
CA CYS A 201 -35.06 15.37 11.02
C CYS A 201 -36.36 16.16 11.24
N GLY A 202 -36.60 17.24 10.48
CA GLY A 202 -37.83 18.04 10.54
C GLY A 202 -37.78 19.23 11.50
N TRP A 203 -36.61 19.59 12.02
CA TRP A 203 -36.44 20.72 12.94
C TRP A 203 -35.84 21.92 12.23
N SER A 204 -36.42 23.12 12.37
CA SER A 204 -35.84 24.33 11.78
C SER A 204 -34.86 24.99 12.74
N ILE A 205 -33.57 25.07 12.37
CA ILE A 205 -32.54 25.73 13.19
C ILE A 205 -31.83 26.78 12.35
N ASN A 206 -31.91 28.04 12.76
CA ASN A 206 -31.37 29.17 11.99
C ASN A 206 -29.85 29.36 12.15
N ALA A 207 -29.24 28.74 13.17
CA ALA A 207 -27.82 28.90 13.48
C ALA A 207 -26.98 27.72 12.99
N PRO A 208 -25.84 27.95 12.32
CA PRO A 208 -24.96 26.86 11.91
C PRO A 208 -24.31 26.19 13.13
N MET A 209 -24.73 24.96 13.43
CA MET A 209 -24.15 24.14 14.50
C MET A 209 -22.92 23.38 14.01
N ARG A 210 -21.78 24.08 13.98
CA ARG A 210 -20.50 23.47 13.58
C ARG A 210 -20.08 22.36 14.54
N LEU A 211 -19.70 21.21 13.99
CA LEU A 211 -19.24 20.06 14.77
C LEU A 211 -17.76 20.20 15.12
N THR A 212 -17.49 20.92 16.21
CA THR A 212 -16.14 21.02 16.79
C THR A 212 -15.74 19.73 17.50
N ARG A 213 -14.44 19.56 17.79
CA ARG A 213 -13.94 18.37 18.49
C ARG A 213 -14.57 18.22 19.87
N SER A 214 -14.69 19.30 20.64
CA SER A 214 -15.31 19.28 21.97
C SER A 214 -16.78 18.88 21.91
N MET A 215 -17.51 19.41 20.92
CA MET A 215 -18.92 19.06 20.69
C MET A 215 -19.08 17.58 20.30
N GLY A 216 -18.20 17.06 19.44
CA GLY A 216 -18.22 15.65 19.07
C GLY A 216 -17.90 14.71 20.25
N LEU A 217 -17.01 15.13 21.15
CA LEU A 217 -16.73 14.39 22.37
C LEU A 217 -17.94 14.38 23.31
N LEU A 218 -18.68 15.49 23.43
CA LEU A 218 -19.91 15.57 24.21
C LEU A 218 -20.97 14.56 23.71
N PHE A 219 -21.15 14.46 22.40
CA PHE A 219 -22.11 13.55 21.78
C PHE A 219 -21.67 12.08 21.78
N THR A 220 -20.38 11.81 21.91
CA THR A 220 -19.82 10.44 21.96
C THR A 220 -19.23 10.15 23.33
N CYS A 221 -19.80 10.73 24.39
CA CYS A 221 -19.36 10.45 25.74
C CYS A 221 -19.55 8.96 26.02
N GLU A 222 -18.43 8.30 26.25
CA GLU A 222 -18.42 6.92 26.69
C GLU A 222 -18.55 6.92 28.21
N PRO A 223 -19.56 6.25 28.79
CA PRO A 223 -19.71 6.20 30.24
C PRO A 223 -18.46 5.60 30.86
N GLU A 224 -18.00 6.20 31.97
CA GLU A 224 -16.89 5.65 32.74
C GLU A 224 -17.26 4.24 33.22
N LEU A 225 -16.30 3.33 33.17
CA LEU A 225 -16.53 1.99 33.70
C LEU A 225 -16.66 2.09 35.23
N PRO A 226 -17.46 1.20 35.86
CA PRO A 226 -17.45 1.07 37.31
C PRO A 226 -16.01 0.85 37.82
N ALA A 227 -15.70 1.37 39.01
CA ALA A 227 -14.34 1.37 39.57
C ALA A 227 -13.69 -0.02 39.65
N ASP A 228 -14.50 -1.08 39.70
CA ASP A 228 -14.06 -2.48 39.80
C ASP A 228 -13.83 -3.15 38.42
N VAL A 229 -14.12 -2.46 37.32
CA VAL A 229 -14.05 -3.02 35.96
C VAL A 229 -12.93 -2.36 35.16
N SER A 230 -11.91 -3.15 34.82
CA SER A 230 -10.81 -2.71 33.96
C SER A 230 -10.99 -3.19 32.51
N ARG A 231 -10.82 -2.28 31.55
CA ARG A 231 -10.73 -2.66 30.13
C ARG A 231 -9.39 -3.32 29.85
N ARG A 232 -9.38 -4.64 29.68
CA ARG A 232 -8.21 -5.32 29.13
C ARG A 232 -8.12 -5.03 27.63
N ARG A 233 -7.15 -4.21 27.24
CA ARG A 233 -6.79 -3.97 25.83
C ARG A 233 -5.96 -5.10 25.20
N PHE A 234 -5.68 -6.17 25.95
CA PHE A 234 -4.93 -7.30 25.42
C PHE A 234 -5.82 -8.17 24.55
N GLU A 235 -5.32 -8.54 23.36
CA GLU A 235 -5.93 -9.58 22.52
C GLU A 235 -6.12 -10.85 23.34
N LEU A 236 -7.38 -11.19 23.61
CA LEU A 236 -7.76 -12.44 24.27
C LEU A 236 -7.25 -13.65 23.48
N THR A 237 -7.18 -13.53 22.15
CA THR A 237 -6.51 -14.50 21.27
C THR A 237 -5.06 -14.74 21.67
N ARG A 238 -4.27 -13.70 21.94
CA ARG A 238 -2.88 -13.87 22.36
C ARG A 238 -2.77 -14.55 23.72
N LEU A 239 -3.72 -14.30 24.63
CA LEU A 239 -3.79 -14.98 25.93
C LEU A 239 -4.21 -16.45 25.77
N LEU A 240 -5.20 -16.73 24.91
CA LEU A 240 -5.65 -18.09 24.59
C LEU A 240 -4.57 -18.90 23.85
N LEU A 241 -3.86 -18.29 22.92
CA LEU A 241 -2.72 -18.88 22.20
C LEU A 241 -1.53 -19.13 23.12
N LYS A 242 -1.25 -18.21 24.06
CA LYS A 242 -0.24 -18.43 25.11
C LYS A 242 -0.66 -19.55 26.05
N GLN A 243 -1.95 -19.64 26.38
CA GLN A 243 -2.50 -20.70 27.23
C GLN A 243 -2.47 -22.07 26.53
N HIS A 244 -2.66 -22.10 25.20
CA HIS A 244 -2.61 -23.34 24.40
C HIS A 244 -1.21 -23.65 23.83
N GLU A 245 -0.15 -22.94 24.24
CA GLU A 245 1.23 -23.11 23.73
C GLU A 245 1.38 -23.15 22.20
N ILE A 246 0.43 -22.58 21.44
CA ILE A 246 0.55 -22.48 19.99
C ILE A 246 1.46 -21.28 19.70
N SER A 247 2.76 -21.50 19.88
CA SER A 247 3.84 -20.55 19.59
C SER A 247 3.96 -20.33 18.08
N GLY A 248 3.05 -19.54 17.52
CA GLY A 248 3.18 -19.00 16.16
C GLY A 248 4.19 -17.86 16.12
N HIS A 249 5.48 -18.17 15.99
CA HIS A 249 6.53 -17.18 15.68
C HIS A 249 7.03 -17.30 14.21
N PRO A 250 6.18 -17.26 13.17
CA PRO A 250 6.67 -17.36 11.81
C PRO A 250 7.51 -16.12 11.43
N HIS A 251 7.12 -14.92 11.87
CA HIS A 251 7.75 -13.66 11.46
C HIS A 251 9.17 -13.47 12.01
N ARG A 252 9.46 -14.00 13.21
CA ARG A 252 10.83 -13.94 13.76
C ARG A 252 11.78 -14.85 12.97
N LYS A 253 11.32 -16.04 12.58
CA LYS A 253 12.13 -16.96 11.76
C LYS A 253 12.32 -16.41 10.34
N THR A 254 11.28 -15.88 9.71
CA THR A 254 11.42 -15.25 8.38
C THR A 254 12.31 -14.00 8.41
N PHE A 255 12.23 -13.19 9.48
CA PHE A 255 13.13 -12.05 9.67
C PHE A 255 14.60 -12.48 9.78
N TRP A 256 14.91 -13.54 10.52
CA TRP A 256 16.26 -14.08 10.60
C TRP A 256 16.76 -14.64 9.27
N VAL A 257 15.92 -15.35 8.52
CA VAL A 257 16.27 -15.84 7.18
C VAL A 257 16.57 -14.67 6.24
N LEU A 258 15.75 -13.63 6.25
CA LEU A 258 15.92 -12.45 5.40
C LEU A 258 17.16 -11.63 5.80
N ALA A 259 17.45 -11.52 7.10
CA ALA A 259 18.64 -10.87 7.62
C ALA A 259 19.93 -11.62 7.24
N VAL A 260 19.92 -12.96 7.28
CA VAL A 260 21.07 -13.79 6.85
C VAL A 260 21.30 -13.67 5.34
N LEU A 261 20.23 -13.64 4.54
CA LEU A 261 20.33 -13.48 3.09
C LEU A 261 20.91 -12.09 2.72
N LEU A 262 20.46 -11.05 3.41
CA LEU A 262 20.95 -9.69 3.21
C LEU A 262 22.40 -9.54 3.71
N ALA A 263 22.75 -10.15 4.84
CA ALA A 263 24.12 -10.19 5.33
C ALA A 263 25.04 -10.95 4.36
N GLY A 264 24.59 -12.05 3.75
CA GLY A 264 25.32 -12.80 2.73
C GLY A 264 25.57 -11.99 1.45
N LEU A 265 24.59 -11.21 0.99
CA LEU A 265 24.77 -10.30 -0.15
C LEU A 265 25.75 -9.18 0.15
N VAL A 266 25.68 -8.60 1.35
CA VAL A 266 26.61 -7.54 1.78
C VAL A 266 28.03 -8.10 1.96
N LEU A 267 28.18 -9.27 2.57
CA LEU A 267 29.47 -9.96 2.70
C LEU A 267 30.03 -10.35 1.33
N GLY A 268 29.21 -10.88 0.43
CA GLY A 268 29.63 -11.22 -0.94
C GLY A 268 30.10 -9.99 -1.72
N PHE A 269 29.40 -8.86 -1.57
CA PHE A 269 29.80 -7.58 -2.16
C PHE A 269 31.12 -7.06 -1.55
N TRP A 270 31.29 -7.17 -0.24
CA TRP A 270 32.50 -6.77 0.46
C TRP A 270 33.70 -7.66 0.12
N LEU A 271 33.49 -8.98 0.00
CA LEU A 271 34.52 -9.95 -0.37
C LEU A 271 34.93 -9.75 -1.84
N ALA A 272 33.97 -9.53 -2.74
CA ALA A 272 34.25 -9.21 -4.14
C ALA A 272 35.08 -7.92 -4.29
N ARG A 273 34.85 -6.94 -3.41
CA ARG A 273 35.63 -5.69 -3.34
C ARG A 273 37.00 -5.87 -2.69
N ALA A 274 37.11 -6.71 -1.67
CA ALA A 274 38.35 -6.96 -0.93
C ALA A 274 39.32 -7.88 -1.68
N LEU A 275 38.82 -8.80 -2.52
CA LEU A 275 39.65 -9.76 -3.24
C LEU A 275 40.27 -9.21 -4.53
N ALA A 276 40.02 -7.94 -4.89
CA ALA A 276 40.63 -7.25 -6.04
C ALA A 276 40.84 -8.17 -7.27
N LEU A 277 39.79 -8.87 -7.73
CA LEU A 277 39.80 -9.56 -9.03
C LEU A 277 39.72 -8.51 -10.15
N ASP A 278 40.69 -7.61 -10.18
CA ASP A 278 40.72 -6.46 -11.09
C ASP A 278 41.84 -6.58 -12.15
N THR A 279 42.33 -7.80 -12.41
CA THR A 279 43.25 -8.03 -13.55
C THR A 279 43.11 -9.39 -14.24
N ARG A 280 42.72 -10.48 -13.57
CA ARG A 280 42.74 -11.83 -14.19
C ARG A 280 41.45 -12.32 -14.85
N ILE A 281 40.28 -11.75 -14.52
CA ILE A 281 39.03 -12.07 -15.25
C ILE A 281 38.94 -11.30 -16.58
N ILE A 282 39.65 -10.18 -16.69
CA ILE A 282 39.70 -9.35 -17.92
C ILE A 282 40.49 -10.07 -19.03
N GLU A 283 41.49 -10.88 -18.71
CA GLU A 283 42.30 -11.59 -19.71
C GLU A 283 41.73 -12.94 -20.16
N PHE A 284 40.96 -13.64 -19.33
CA PHE A 284 40.29 -14.87 -19.78
C PHE A 284 39.15 -14.60 -20.77
N PHE A 285 38.73 -13.33 -20.91
CA PHE A 285 37.70 -12.86 -21.84
C PHE A 285 38.25 -12.17 -23.09
N LYS A 286 39.57 -12.28 -23.33
CA LYS A 286 40.24 -11.77 -24.54
C LYS A 286 40.56 -12.86 -25.59
N LEU A 287 39.98 -14.05 -25.45
CA LEU A 287 39.97 -15.12 -26.46
C LEU A 287 38.54 -15.57 -26.75
#